data_AF-A0A3M1R8I2-F1
#
_entry.id   AF-A0A3M1R8I2-F1
#
_cell.length_a   1.000
_cell.length_b   1.000
_cell.length_c   1.000
_cell.angle_alpha   90.00
_cell.angle_beta   90.00
_cell.angle_gamma   90.00
#
_symmetry.space_group_name_H-M   'P 1'
#
loop_
_entity.id
_entity.type
_entity.pdbx_description
1 polymer ?
#
loop_
_entity_poly.entity_id
_entity_poly.type
_entity_poly.pdbx_seq_one_letter_code
_entity_poly.pdbx_strand_id
1 'polypeptide(L)'
;TICSCIRRWIFAYSALRLDRRLGLAQEAERLAAAHPGVAPLPEGPEVVVVVHAGRIPHRVTESIVVPGGQGFPVRLSLPGLTDGGGGRRRVVVRAAGRAAEATAISLAAAARADLEQARARDMARLVARAVAKEAMARKARRDGGEVAGLLVRAVNIATEVADTRCWEALPAACHLARLPLGDAGGTVVVAADGAPVWQGRVSGPGPIHLVKVRLF
;
A
#
# COMPACT_ATOMS: atom_id res chain seq x y z
N THR A 1 -6.51 5.09 6.92
CA THR A 1 -7.41 4.91 5.76
C THR A 1 -7.37 3.49 5.18
N ILE A 2 -6.19 2.88 4.95
CA ILE A 2 -6.08 1.45 4.53
C ILE A 2 -6.82 0.52 5.50
N CYS A 3 -6.62 0.74 6.80
CA CYS A 3 -7.22 -0.08 7.85
C CYS A 3 -8.75 0.00 7.86
N SER A 4 -9.37 1.15 7.51
CA SER A 4 -10.85 1.23 7.48
C SER A 4 -11.44 0.53 6.25
N CYS A 5 -10.82 0.61 5.06
CA CYS A 5 -11.29 -0.11 3.88
C CYS A 5 -11.13 -1.63 4.01
N ILE A 6 -10.00 -2.10 4.55
CA ILE A 6 -9.76 -3.53 4.80
C ILE A 6 -10.71 -4.07 5.88
N ARG A 7 -10.87 -3.33 6.98
CA ARG A 7 -11.75 -3.71 8.09
C ARG A 7 -13.23 -3.66 7.70
N ARG A 8 -13.64 -2.77 6.79
CA ARG A 8 -15.02 -2.66 6.33
C ARG A 8 -15.48 -3.85 5.47
N TRP A 9 -14.58 -4.48 4.70
CA TRP A 9 -14.98 -5.51 3.73
C TRP A 9 -14.63 -6.93 4.15
N ILE A 10 -13.42 -7.18 4.64
CA ILE A 10 -13.01 -8.55 5.03
C ILE A 10 -13.80 -8.98 6.27
N PHE A 11 -14.01 -8.03 7.20
CA PHE A 11 -14.72 -8.31 8.44
C PHE A 11 -16.23 -8.47 8.20
N ALA A 12 -16.85 -7.66 7.33
CA ALA A 12 -18.30 -7.71 7.11
C ALA A 12 -18.79 -9.07 6.58
N TYR A 13 -18.11 -9.68 5.58
CA TYR A 13 -18.53 -11.00 5.08
C TYR A 13 -18.42 -12.10 6.15
N SER A 14 -17.31 -12.12 6.89
CA SER A 14 -17.06 -13.14 7.91
C SER A 14 -17.94 -12.93 9.15
N ALA A 15 -18.17 -11.68 9.55
CA ALA A 15 -19.05 -11.33 10.66
C ALA A 15 -20.52 -11.61 10.30
N LEU A 16 -20.99 -11.25 9.10
CA LEU A 16 -22.35 -11.61 8.65
C LEU A 16 -22.59 -13.12 8.64
N ARG A 17 -21.60 -13.90 8.22
CA ARG A 17 -21.68 -15.37 8.25
C ARG A 17 -21.67 -15.88 9.70
N LEU A 18 -20.81 -15.35 10.56
CA LEU A 18 -20.71 -15.74 11.97
C LEU A 18 -21.99 -15.41 12.74
N ASP A 19 -22.52 -14.21 12.58
CA ASP A 19 -23.74 -13.74 13.26
C ASP A 19 -24.94 -14.61 12.87
N ARG A 20 -25.04 -15.02 11.59
CA ARG A 20 -26.05 -15.98 11.15
C ARG A 20 -25.87 -17.36 11.77
N ARG A 21 -24.62 -17.85 11.88
CA ARG A 21 -24.33 -19.14 12.55
C ARG A 21 -24.65 -19.11 14.04
N LEU A 22 -24.45 -17.97 14.69
CA LEU A 22 -24.73 -17.78 16.12
C LEU A 22 -26.19 -17.43 16.40
N GLY A 23 -27.05 -17.31 15.38
CA GLY A 23 -28.45 -16.93 15.53
C GLY A 23 -28.67 -15.45 15.88
N LEU A 24 -27.67 -14.59 15.70
CA LEU A 24 -27.71 -13.15 15.97
C LEU A 24 -28.38 -12.39 14.80
N ALA A 25 -29.63 -12.70 14.50
CA ALA A 25 -30.34 -12.19 13.32
C ALA A 25 -30.39 -10.65 13.27
N GLN A 26 -30.65 -9.98 14.41
CA GLN A 26 -30.68 -8.52 14.48
C GLN A 26 -29.32 -7.87 14.20
N GLU A 27 -28.23 -8.49 14.66
CA GLU A 27 -26.88 -7.97 14.43
C GLU A 27 -26.46 -8.19 12.97
N ALA A 28 -26.82 -9.34 12.40
CA ALA A 28 -26.62 -9.61 10.98
C ALA A 28 -27.39 -8.61 10.10
N GLU A 29 -28.62 -8.24 10.47
CA GLU A 29 -29.40 -7.22 9.76
C GLU A 29 -28.77 -5.83 9.86
N ARG A 30 -28.35 -5.42 11.06
CA ARG A 30 -27.63 -4.13 11.26
C ARG A 30 -26.34 -4.07 10.45
N LEU A 31 -25.57 -5.14 10.47
CA LEU A 31 -24.32 -5.23 9.74
C LEU A 31 -24.55 -5.23 8.22
N ALA A 32 -25.58 -5.91 7.73
CA ALA A 32 -25.96 -5.90 6.32
C ALA A 32 -26.44 -4.50 5.87
N ALA A 33 -27.21 -3.81 6.72
CA ALA A 33 -27.64 -2.44 6.47
C ALA A 33 -26.47 -1.44 6.44
N ALA A 34 -25.44 -1.65 7.28
CA ALA A 34 -24.22 -0.84 7.29
C ALA A 34 -23.29 -1.11 6.07
N HIS A 35 -23.46 -2.25 5.42
CA HIS A 35 -22.66 -2.74 4.29
C HIS A 35 -23.53 -3.21 3.11
N PRO A 36 -24.31 -2.30 2.48
CA PRO A 36 -25.15 -2.65 1.34
C PRO A 36 -24.31 -3.22 0.20
N GLY A 37 -24.76 -4.33 -0.39
CA GLY A 37 -24.04 -5.07 -1.44
C GLY A 37 -23.17 -6.23 -0.95
N VAL A 38 -23.00 -6.38 0.37
CA VAL A 38 -22.32 -7.54 0.96
C VAL A 38 -23.34 -8.67 1.19
N ALA A 39 -23.48 -9.56 0.20
CA ALA A 39 -24.28 -10.76 0.35
C ALA A 39 -23.50 -11.83 1.13
N PRO A 40 -24.04 -12.42 2.21
CA PRO A 40 -23.35 -13.49 2.92
C PRO A 40 -23.09 -14.68 2.00
N LEU A 41 -21.88 -15.22 2.07
CA LEU A 41 -21.53 -16.43 1.33
C LEU A 41 -22.34 -17.61 1.88
N PRO A 42 -22.88 -18.48 1.00
CA PRO A 42 -23.62 -19.67 1.43
C PRO A 42 -22.73 -20.55 2.30
N GLU A 43 -23.35 -21.33 3.19
CA GLU A 43 -22.64 -22.30 4.03
C GLU A 43 -21.88 -23.32 3.17
N GLY A 44 -20.69 -23.73 3.63
CA GLY A 44 -19.83 -24.69 2.92
C GLY A 44 -18.43 -24.17 2.60
N PRO A 45 -17.62 -24.98 1.88
CA PRO A 45 -16.27 -24.62 1.47
C PRO A 45 -16.25 -23.34 0.63
N GLU A 46 -15.22 -22.52 0.81
CA GLU A 46 -15.03 -21.30 0.03
C GLU A 46 -13.61 -21.21 -0.52
N VAL A 47 -13.47 -20.50 -1.63
CA VAL A 47 -12.18 -20.06 -2.14
C VAL A 47 -12.02 -18.55 -1.93
N VAL A 48 -10.90 -18.18 -1.33
CA VAL A 48 -10.43 -16.81 -1.18
C VAL A 48 -9.31 -16.61 -2.21
N VAL A 49 -9.55 -15.73 -3.18
CA VAL A 49 -8.56 -15.40 -4.21
C VAL A 49 -7.97 -14.03 -3.91
N VAL A 50 -6.65 -13.99 -3.76
CA VAL A 50 -5.86 -12.78 -3.58
C VAL A 50 -4.99 -12.58 -4.82
N VAL A 51 -5.24 -11.50 -5.55
CA VAL A 51 -4.48 -11.14 -6.76
C VAL A 51 -3.65 -9.90 -6.47
N HIS A 52 -2.33 -10.02 -6.58
CA HIS A 52 -1.41 -8.90 -6.47
C HIS A 52 -1.21 -8.29 -7.86
N ALA A 53 -1.36 -6.97 -8.00
CA ALA A 53 -1.19 -6.27 -9.26
C ALA A 53 -0.11 -5.17 -9.15
N GLY A 54 0.85 -5.24 -10.09
CA GLY A 54 1.97 -4.32 -10.27
C GLY A 54 2.85 -4.14 -9.04
N ARG A 55 3.59 -3.03 -9.00
CA ARG A 55 4.54 -2.69 -7.92
C ARG A 55 4.22 -1.32 -7.36
N ILE A 56 4.28 -1.19 -6.03
CA ILE A 56 4.06 0.07 -5.35
C ILE A 56 5.09 1.12 -5.82
N PRO A 57 4.71 2.40 -5.98
CA PRO A 57 5.71 3.44 -6.17
C PRO A 57 6.66 3.45 -4.96
N HIS A 58 7.97 3.45 -5.23
CA HIS A 58 8.99 3.50 -4.19
C HIS A 58 9.41 4.94 -3.92
N ARG A 59 9.86 5.19 -2.68
CA ARG A 59 10.30 6.52 -2.24
C ARG A 59 11.65 6.86 -2.87
N VAL A 60 11.77 8.09 -3.35
CA VAL A 60 13.01 8.64 -3.95
C VAL A 60 13.41 9.92 -3.24
N THR A 61 14.67 10.32 -3.36
CA THR A 61 15.11 11.63 -2.88
C THR A 61 14.87 12.65 -3.98
N GLU A 62 14.05 13.64 -3.71
CA GLU A 62 13.90 14.85 -4.52
C GLU A 62 14.69 15.97 -3.85
N SER A 63 15.64 16.56 -4.58
CA SER A 63 16.50 17.60 -4.02
C SER A 63 16.45 18.89 -4.81
N ILE A 64 16.38 20.01 -4.10
CA ILE A 64 16.55 21.34 -4.66
C ILE A 64 17.78 21.99 -4.05
N VAL A 65 18.50 22.78 -4.83
CA VAL A 65 19.60 23.61 -4.34
C VAL A 65 19.12 25.05 -4.32
N VAL A 66 19.12 25.66 -3.14
CA VAL A 66 18.67 27.03 -2.94
C VAL A 66 19.84 27.94 -2.54
N PRO A 67 19.83 29.22 -2.95
CA PRO A 67 20.81 30.19 -2.47
C PRO A 67 20.72 30.34 -0.94
N GLY A 68 21.84 30.17 -0.23
CA GLY A 68 21.92 30.43 1.20
C GLY A 68 22.27 31.90 1.48
N GLY A 69 21.93 32.38 2.68
CA GLY A 69 22.08 33.79 3.10
C GLY A 69 23.53 34.32 3.21
N GLN A 70 24.53 33.58 2.74
CA GLN A 70 25.96 33.97 2.74
C GLN A 70 26.63 33.64 1.39
N GLY A 71 25.85 33.53 0.31
CA GLY A 71 26.37 33.18 -1.03
C GLY A 71 26.71 31.71 -1.24
N PHE A 72 26.57 30.88 -0.20
CA PHE A 72 26.77 29.43 -0.30
C PHE A 72 25.46 28.69 -0.56
N PRO A 73 25.41 27.79 -1.55
CA PRO A 73 24.21 27.01 -1.84
C PRO A 73 23.90 26.02 -0.72
N VAL A 74 22.62 25.80 -0.45
CA VAL A 74 22.12 24.77 0.47
C VAL A 74 21.34 23.74 -0.34
N ARG A 75 21.70 22.46 -0.20
CA ARG A 75 20.91 21.35 -0.73
C ARG A 75 19.81 21.00 0.26
N LEU A 76 18.57 20.94 -0.22
CA LEU A 76 17.39 20.53 0.54
C LEU A 76 16.83 19.27 -0.13
N SER A 77 16.75 18.16 0.62
CA SER A 77 16.34 16.85 0.11
C SER A 77 15.06 16.36 0.81
N LEU A 78 13.96 16.23 0.08
CA LEU A 78 12.67 15.70 0.55
C LEU A 78 12.38 14.32 -0.05
N PRO A 79 11.60 13.48 0.65
CA PRO A 79 11.12 12.23 0.07
C PRO A 79 10.03 12.50 -0.98
N GLY A 80 10.24 11.98 -2.18
CA GLY A 80 9.26 11.89 -3.26
C GLY A 80 8.80 10.45 -3.51
N LEU A 81 7.94 10.26 -4.51
CA LEU A 81 7.55 8.94 -5.00
C LEU A 81 7.84 8.87 -6.51
N THR A 82 8.28 7.71 -6.97
CA THR A 82 8.40 7.45 -8.42
C THR A 82 7.05 7.50 -9.14
N ASP A 83 7.11 7.82 -10.43
CA ASP A 83 6.01 7.58 -11.36
C ASP A 83 5.78 6.08 -11.48
N GLY A 84 4.76 5.59 -10.77
CA GLY A 84 4.49 4.17 -10.65
C GLY A 84 3.21 3.88 -9.89
N GLY A 85 2.60 2.74 -10.19
CA GLY A 85 1.32 2.34 -9.59
C GLY A 85 0.43 1.62 -10.59
N GLY A 86 0.91 0.50 -11.13
CA GLY A 86 0.11 -0.39 -11.98
C GLY A 86 -0.81 -1.24 -11.13
N GLY A 87 -2.01 -0.76 -10.82
CA GLY A 87 -2.92 -1.48 -9.92
C GLY A 87 -4.41 -1.38 -10.27
N ARG A 88 -4.79 -0.63 -11.30
CA ARG A 88 -6.17 -0.62 -11.80
C ARG A 88 -6.33 -1.70 -12.85
N ARG A 89 -6.48 -2.95 -12.40
CA ARG A 89 -6.95 -4.05 -13.26
C ARG A 89 -8.35 -4.45 -12.83
N ARG A 90 -9.20 -4.76 -13.80
CA ARG A 90 -10.49 -5.39 -13.52
C ARG A 90 -10.26 -6.88 -13.35
N VAL A 91 -10.36 -7.38 -12.13
CA VAL A 91 -10.14 -8.79 -11.82
C VAL A 91 -11.47 -9.48 -11.60
N VAL A 92 -11.74 -10.54 -12.37
CA VAL A 92 -12.94 -11.37 -12.23
C VAL A 92 -12.51 -12.78 -11.89
N VAL A 93 -13.12 -13.34 -10.85
CA VAL A 93 -12.87 -14.71 -10.41
C VAL A 93 -14.11 -15.54 -10.67
N ARG A 94 -13.91 -16.73 -11.26
CA ARG A 94 -14.96 -17.71 -11.52
C ARG A 94 -14.67 -19.01 -10.78
N ALA A 95 -15.67 -19.53 -10.07
CA ALA A 95 -15.62 -20.79 -9.35
C ALA A 95 -17.03 -21.38 -9.25
N ALA A 96 -17.16 -22.71 -9.40
CA ALA A 96 -18.44 -23.43 -9.25
C ALA A 96 -19.62 -22.79 -10.02
N GLY A 97 -19.39 -22.35 -11.27
CA GLY A 97 -20.41 -21.70 -12.11
C GLY A 97 -20.77 -20.25 -11.70
N ARG A 98 -20.19 -19.72 -10.62
CA ARG A 98 -20.38 -18.34 -10.18
C ARG A 98 -19.21 -17.47 -10.62
N ALA A 99 -19.48 -16.20 -10.85
CA ALA A 99 -18.48 -15.18 -11.12
C ALA A 99 -18.62 -14.03 -10.12
N ALA A 100 -17.50 -13.50 -9.65
CA ALA A 100 -17.46 -12.32 -8.81
C ALA A 100 -16.32 -11.41 -9.26
N GLU A 101 -16.59 -10.10 -9.30
CA GLU A 101 -15.55 -9.10 -9.48
C GLU A 101 -14.79 -8.93 -8.16
N ALA A 102 -13.47 -8.96 -8.22
CA ALA A 102 -12.62 -8.86 -7.06
C ALA A 102 -12.50 -7.40 -6.60
N THR A 103 -12.71 -7.17 -5.31
CA THR A 103 -12.59 -5.85 -4.70
C THR A 103 -11.12 -5.42 -4.69
N ALA A 104 -10.83 -4.29 -5.34
CA ALA A 104 -9.48 -3.74 -5.43
C ALA A 104 -9.16 -2.83 -4.23
N ILE A 105 -8.01 -3.05 -3.61
CA ILE A 105 -7.42 -2.18 -2.60
C ILE A 105 -6.14 -1.60 -3.18
N SER A 106 -6.10 -0.27 -3.36
CA SER A 106 -4.92 0.41 -3.88
C SER A 106 -3.93 0.71 -2.76
N LEU A 107 -2.82 -0.03 -2.72
CA LEU A 107 -1.69 0.26 -1.85
C LEU A 107 -0.91 1.48 -2.35
N ALA A 108 -0.86 1.69 -3.66
CA ALA A 108 -0.23 2.86 -4.27
C ALA A 108 -0.96 4.18 -3.91
N ALA A 109 -2.29 4.18 -3.84
CA ALA A 109 -3.04 5.36 -3.37
C ALA A 109 -2.75 5.63 -1.88
N ALA A 110 -2.63 4.57 -1.09
CA ALA A 110 -2.33 4.70 0.32
C ALA A 110 -0.91 5.19 0.60
N ALA A 111 0.08 4.74 -0.17
CA ALA A 111 1.45 5.26 -0.08
C ALA A 111 1.52 6.76 -0.41
N ARG A 112 0.76 7.22 -1.40
CA ARG A 112 0.65 8.66 -1.71
C ARG A 112 0.00 9.45 -0.57
N ALA A 113 -1.08 8.92 0.00
CA ALA A 113 -1.74 9.55 1.14
C ALA A 113 -0.84 9.61 2.38
N ASP A 114 -0.06 8.55 2.64
CA ASP A 114 0.92 8.51 3.72
C ASP A 114 2.05 9.54 3.52
N LEU A 115 2.58 9.66 2.30
CA LEU A 115 3.55 10.69 1.97
C LEU A 115 2.98 12.08 2.22
N GLU A 116 1.76 12.35 1.74
CA GLU A 116 1.08 13.63 1.93
C GLU A 116 0.95 14.00 3.42
N GLN A 117 0.50 13.05 4.23
CA GLN A 117 0.34 13.24 5.68
C GLN A 117 1.68 13.48 6.38
N ALA A 118 2.76 12.90 5.87
CA ALA A 118 4.10 13.07 6.43
C ALA A 118 4.78 14.39 6.00
N ARG A 119 4.32 15.07 4.94
CA ARG A 119 5.01 16.22 4.32
C ARG A 119 5.42 17.31 5.31
N ALA A 120 4.50 17.76 6.17
CA ALA A 120 4.79 18.83 7.12
C ALA A 120 5.89 18.43 8.11
N ARG A 121 5.85 17.19 8.60
CA ARG A 121 6.84 16.64 9.52
C ARG A 121 8.20 16.47 8.84
N ASP A 122 8.21 16.01 7.59
CA ASP A 122 9.45 15.80 6.83
C ASP A 122 10.09 17.15 6.46
N MET A 123 9.28 18.16 6.12
CA MET A 123 9.73 19.54 5.92
C MET A 123 10.35 20.13 7.19
N ALA A 124 9.70 19.97 8.35
CA ALA A 124 10.23 20.44 9.62
C ALA A 124 11.59 19.81 9.96
N ARG A 125 11.73 18.49 9.72
CA ARG A 125 13.00 17.77 9.90
C ARG A 125 14.08 18.26 8.95
N LEU A 126 13.72 18.53 7.69
CA LEU A 126 14.63 19.09 6.69
C LEU A 126 15.14 20.46 7.12
N VAL A 127 14.26 21.36 7.53
CA VAL A 127 14.64 22.70 8.02
C VAL A 127 15.55 22.58 9.24
N ALA A 128 15.19 21.75 10.23
CA ALA A 128 16.00 21.54 11.41
C ALA A 128 17.41 21.01 11.08
N ARG A 129 17.50 20.03 10.16
CA ARG A 129 18.77 19.47 9.69
C ARG A 129 19.61 20.52 8.97
N ALA A 130 19.01 21.32 8.10
CA ALA A 130 19.70 22.40 7.38
C ALA A 130 20.27 23.45 8.36
N VAL A 131 19.48 23.86 9.35
CA VAL A 131 19.91 24.80 10.39
C VAL A 131 21.08 24.23 11.21
N ALA A 132 20.99 22.96 11.62
CA ALA A 132 22.05 22.29 12.38
C ALA A 132 23.36 22.19 11.58
N LYS A 133 23.28 21.73 10.32
CA LYS A 133 24.43 21.63 9.41
C LYS A 133 25.11 22.99 9.17
N GLU A 134 24.33 24.05 9.00
CA GLU A 134 24.87 25.39 8.85
C GLU A 134 25.48 25.92 10.16
N ALA A 135 24.91 25.59 11.32
CA ALA A 135 25.53 25.92 12.61
C ALA A 135 26.90 25.23 12.78
N MET A 136 27.03 23.98 12.34
CA MET A 136 28.33 23.27 12.30
C MET A 136 29.33 23.93 11.36
N ALA A 137 28.91 24.33 10.15
CA ALA A 137 29.76 25.05 9.21
C ALA A 137 30.26 26.39 9.77
N ARG A 138 29.37 27.15 10.42
CA ARG A 138 29.74 28.41 11.09
C ARG A 138 30.72 28.18 12.24
N LYS A 139 30.56 27.10 12.99
CA LYS A 139 31.50 26.73 14.05
C LYS A 139 32.87 26.37 13.46
N ALA A 140 32.92 25.50 12.45
CA ALA A 140 34.15 25.12 11.77
C ALA A 140 34.89 26.34 11.18
N ARG A 141 34.16 27.30 10.63
CA ARG A 141 34.73 28.57 10.17
C ARG A 141 35.38 29.39 11.30
N ARG A 142 34.72 29.48 12.45
CA ARG A 142 35.26 30.21 13.61
C ARG A 142 36.51 29.55 14.18
N ASP A 143 36.51 28.21 14.24
CA ASP A 143 37.57 27.46 14.91
C ASP A 143 38.77 27.18 13.97
N GLY A 144 38.53 27.07 12.65
CA GLY A 144 39.54 26.66 11.65
C GLY A 144 39.62 27.56 10.40
N GLY A 145 39.01 28.74 10.42
CA GLY A 145 39.04 29.71 9.33
C GLY A 145 38.14 29.36 8.14
N GLU A 146 38.17 30.20 7.10
CA GLU A 146 37.24 30.13 5.96
C GLU A 146 37.30 28.79 5.22
N VAL A 147 38.50 28.21 5.09
CA VAL A 147 38.73 26.92 4.42
C VAL A 147 38.01 25.79 5.15
N ALA A 148 38.09 25.75 6.48
CA ALA A 148 37.40 24.73 7.27
C ALA A 148 35.87 24.84 7.15
N GLY A 149 35.34 26.06 7.16
CA GLY A 149 33.90 26.31 6.92
C GLY A 149 33.44 25.85 5.54
N LEU A 150 34.24 26.13 4.51
CA LEU A 150 33.96 25.73 3.13
C LEU A 150 33.93 24.20 2.97
N LEU A 151 34.92 23.50 3.52
CA LEU A 151 35.00 22.05 3.49
C LEU A 151 33.77 21.39 4.14
N VAL A 152 33.35 21.88 5.30
CA VAL A 152 32.15 21.36 5.99
C VAL A 152 30.89 21.60 5.18
N ARG A 153 30.73 22.78 4.54
CA ARG A 153 29.58 23.04 3.65
C ARG A 153 29.57 22.12 2.44
N ALA A 154 30.73 21.88 1.81
CA ALA A 154 30.84 20.96 0.69
C ALA A 154 30.42 19.53 1.09
N VAL A 155 30.90 19.04 2.24
CA VAL A 155 30.50 17.75 2.80
C VAL A 155 29.00 17.72 3.10
N ASN A 156 28.44 18.79 3.69
CA ASN A 156 27.02 18.88 4.00
C ASN A 156 26.13 18.77 2.75
N ILE A 157 26.51 19.41 1.64
CA ILE A 157 25.82 19.31 0.34
C ILE A 157 25.94 17.90 -0.23
N ALA A 158 27.14 17.31 -0.18
CA ALA A 158 27.40 15.98 -0.72
C ALA A 158 26.65 14.87 0.04
N THR A 159 26.42 15.05 1.34
CA THR A 159 25.83 14.04 2.23
C THR A 159 24.34 14.25 2.50
N GLU A 160 23.68 15.24 1.90
CA GLU A 160 22.26 15.48 2.12
C GLU A 160 21.37 14.53 1.31
N VAL A 161 20.75 13.57 2.01
CA VAL A 161 19.85 12.55 1.44
C VAL A 161 18.57 12.46 2.27
N ALA A 162 17.42 12.30 1.60
CA ALA A 162 16.14 12.12 2.27
C ALA A 162 16.00 10.69 2.81
N ASP A 163 15.11 10.47 3.79
CA ASP A 163 14.77 9.11 4.22
C ASP A 163 13.87 8.45 3.18
N THR A 164 14.42 7.53 2.38
CA THR A 164 13.71 6.80 1.32
C THR A 164 13.27 5.41 1.74
N ARG A 165 13.43 5.03 3.01
CA ARG A 165 13.03 3.70 3.49
C ARG A 165 11.54 3.48 3.29
N CYS A 166 11.19 2.49 2.46
CA CYS A 166 9.82 2.08 2.19
C CYS A 166 9.73 0.58 1.87
N TRP A 167 8.51 0.04 1.86
CA TRP A 167 8.26 -1.36 1.51
C TRP A 167 8.19 -1.54 -0.01
N GLU A 168 9.36 -1.62 -0.65
CA GLU A 168 9.50 -1.67 -2.12
C GLU A 168 8.99 -2.97 -2.79
N ALA A 169 8.84 -4.04 -2.01
CA ALA A 169 8.38 -5.34 -2.49
C ALA A 169 6.86 -5.49 -2.55
N LEU A 170 6.09 -4.48 -2.11
CA LEU A 170 4.64 -4.55 -2.11
C LEU A 170 4.04 -4.34 -3.51
N PRO A 171 2.91 -4.99 -3.80
CA PRO A 171 2.19 -4.72 -5.03
C PRO A 171 1.54 -3.33 -5.01
N ALA A 172 1.21 -2.78 -6.18
CA ALA A 172 0.48 -1.50 -6.26
C ALA A 172 -0.98 -1.65 -5.83
N ALA A 173 -1.58 -2.81 -6.08
CA ALA A 173 -2.93 -3.14 -5.63
C ALA A 173 -3.04 -4.61 -5.24
N CYS A 174 -3.98 -4.88 -4.33
CA CYS A 174 -4.44 -6.22 -3.99
C CYS A 174 -5.92 -6.32 -4.36
N HIS A 175 -6.28 -7.32 -5.16
CA HIS A 175 -7.67 -7.65 -5.46
C HIS A 175 -8.07 -8.87 -4.64
N LEU A 176 -9.23 -8.80 -4.00
CA LEU A 176 -9.76 -9.87 -3.17
C LEU A 176 -11.13 -10.30 -3.69
N ALA A 177 -11.30 -11.60 -3.95
CA ALA A 177 -12.59 -12.20 -4.21
C ALA A 177 -12.80 -13.41 -3.30
N ARG A 178 -14.06 -13.61 -2.89
CA ARG A 178 -14.49 -14.79 -2.13
C ARG A 178 -15.66 -15.42 -2.87
N LEU A 179 -15.56 -16.71 -3.16
CA LEU A 179 -16.62 -17.47 -3.81
C LEU A 179 -16.84 -18.80 -3.10
N PRO A 180 -18.07 -19.32 -3.06
CA PRO A 180 -18.30 -20.67 -2.58
C PRO A 180 -17.63 -21.68 -3.53
N LEU A 181 -17.19 -22.78 -2.95
CA LEU A 181 -16.61 -23.93 -3.64
C LEU A 181 -17.50 -25.14 -3.38
N GLY A 182 -17.59 -26.08 -4.33
CA GLY A 182 -18.29 -27.33 -4.09
C GLY A 182 -17.56 -28.19 -3.05
N ASP A 183 -18.27 -29.11 -2.41
CA ASP A 183 -17.70 -30.00 -1.38
C ASP A 183 -16.54 -30.86 -1.90
N ALA A 184 -16.57 -31.23 -3.19
CA ALA A 184 -15.48 -31.95 -3.86
C ALA A 184 -14.35 -31.02 -4.39
N GLY A 185 -14.40 -29.73 -4.06
CA GLY A 185 -13.58 -28.70 -4.67
C GLY A 185 -14.13 -28.22 -6.02
N GLY A 186 -13.27 -27.58 -6.82
CA GLY A 186 -13.68 -27.06 -8.12
C GLY A 186 -12.56 -26.37 -8.89
N THR A 187 -12.80 -26.11 -10.17
CA THR A 187 -11.91 -25.31 -10.99
C THR A 187 -12.15 -23.82 -10.69
N VAL A 188 -11.06 -23.11 -10.42
CA VAL A 188 -11.05 -21.67 -10.21
C VAL A 188 -10.31 -21.02 -11.38
N VAL A 189 -10.94 -20.02 -11.98
CA VAL A 189 -10.38 -19.23 -13.09
C VAL A 189 -10.32 -17.79 -12.65
N VAL A 190 -9.15 -17.18 -12.80
CA VAL A 190 -8.93 -15.76 -12.55
C VAL A 190 -8.66 -15.10 -13.90
N ALA A 191 -9.44 -14.07 -14.21
CA ALA A 191 -9.26 -13.23 -15.39
C ALA A 191 -8.92 -11.81 -14.96
N ALA A 192 -7.98 -11.18 -15.64
CA ALA A 192 -7.67 -9.76 -15.51
C ALA A 192 -7.92 -9.08 -16.86
N ASP A 193 -8.68 -7.98 -16.83
CA ASP A 193 -8.99 -7.18 -18.01
C ASP A 193 -9.59 -8.00 -19.17
N GLY A 194 -10.37 -9.03 -18.81
CA GLY A 194 -11.02 -9.95 -19.75
C GLY A 194 -10.19 -11.17 -20.15
N ALA A 195 -8.88 -11.18 -19.92
CA ALA A 195 -8.00 -12.29 -20.26
C ALA A 195 -7.79 -13.25 -19.07
N PRO A 196 -7.84 -14.58 -19.26
CA PRO A 196 -7.50 -15.53 -18.21
C PRO A 196 -6.02 -15.41 -17.86
N VAL A 197 -5.72 -15.16 -16.58
CA VAL A 197 -4.36 -15.00 -16.05
C VAL A 197 -3.92 -16.17 -15.19
N TRP A 198 -4.88 -16.94 -14.66
CA TRP A 198 -4.62 -18.14 -13.88
C TRP A 198 -5.82 -19.07 -13.93
N GLN A 199 -5.56 -20.37 -13.97
CA GLN A 199 -6.57 -21.42 -13.84
C GLN A 199 -5.97 -22.59 -13.06
N GLY A 200 -6.75 -23.15 -12.13
CA GLY A 200 -6.32 -24.32 -11.37
C GLY A 200 -7.49 -25.02 -10.71
N ARG A 201 -7.32 -26.33 -10.46
CA ARG A 201 -8.25 -27.08 -9.62
C ARG A 201 -7.87 -26.87 -8.15
N VAL A 202 -8.85 -26.47 -7.35
CA VAL A 202 -8.72 -26.29 -5.91
C VAL A 202 -9.52 -27.39 -5.24
N SER A 203 -8.86 -28.18 -4.41
CA SER A 203 -9.44 -29.28 -3.63
C SER A 203 -8.65 -29.46 -2.34
N GLY A 204 -9.29 -29.99 -1.31
CA GLY A 204 -8.62 -30.38 -0.07
C GLY A 204 -9.57 -30.39 1.12
N PRO A 205 -9.14 -30.93 2.26
CA PRO A 205 -9.91 -30.85 3.49
C PRO A 205 -9.85 -29.41 4.02
N GLY A 206 -11.01 -28.80 4.25
CA GLY A 206 -11.11 -27.51 4.94
C GLY A 206 -12.22 -26.62 4.41
N PRO A 207 -12.72 -25.69 5.24
CA PRO A 207 -13.78 -24.78 4.85
C PRO A 207 -13.29 -23.60 3.99
N ILE A 208 -11.98 -23.33 3.94
CA ILE A 208 -11.40 -22.16 3.26
C ILE A 208 -10.15 -22.59 2.47
N HIS A 209 -10.14 -22.26 1.18
CA HIS A 209 -9.01 -22.46 0.29
C HIS A 209 -8.45 -21.12 -0.18
N LEU A 210 -7.14 -20.90 -0.04
CA LEU A 210 -6.49 -19.67 -0.47
C LEU A 210 -5.79 -19.85 -1.82
N VAL A 211 -6.13 -19.02 -2.79
CA VAL A 211 -5.42 -18.92 -4.07
C VAL A 211 -4.74 -17.57 -4.16
N LYS A 212 -3.43 -17.57 -4.39
CA LYS A 212 -2.65 -16.35 -4.59
C LYS A 212 -2.17 -16.27 -6.02
N VAL A 213 -2.50 -15.17 -6.71
CA VAL A 213 -2.07 -14.88 -8.07
C VAL A 213 -1.24 -13.59 -8.07
N ARG A 214 -0.18 -13.54 -8.86
CA ARG A 214 0.62 -12.32 -9.04
C ARG A 214 0.59 -11.90 -10.50
N LEU A 215 0.25 -10.64 -10.73
CA LEU A 215 0.22 -9.95 -12.01
C LEU A 215 1.26 -8.85 -11.95
N PHE A 216 2.41 -9.06 -12.57
CA PHE A 216 3.43 -8.03 -12.71
C PHE A 216 3.18 -7.19 -13.97
#